data_AF-A0A2R4QLJ3-F1
#
_entry.id   AF-A0A2R4QLJ3-F1
#
_cell.length_a   1.000
_cell.length_b   1.000
_cell.length_c   1.000
_cell.angle_alpha   90.00
_cell.angle_beta   90.00
_cell.angle_gamma   90.00
#
_symmetry.space_group_name_H-M   'P 1'
#
loop_
_entity.id
_entity.type
_entity.pdbx_description
1 polymer ?
#
loop_
_entity_poly.entity_id
_entity_poly.type
_entity_poly.pdbx_seq_one_letter_code
_entity_poly.pdbx_strand_id
1 'polypeptide(L)' 'LNGLRETYQALGVPGGSVAAGVQKMKDAAISIANDPSGISKGDCSSLMSELSSYFDRAASAVG' A
#
# COMPACT_ATOMS: atom_id res chain seq x y z
N LEU A 1 -8.78 -7.89 -3.28
CA LEU A 1 -9.23 -7.19 -4.50
C LEU A 1 -9.69 -8.28 -5.46
N ASN A 2 -10.94 -8.25 -5.92
CA ASN A 2 -11.52 -9.38 -6.66
C ASN A 2 -11.05 -9.37 -8.12
N GLY A 3 -10.52 -10.50 -8.62
CA GLY A 3 -10.17 -10.70 -10.03
C GLY A 3 -8.83 -10.14 -10.51
N LEU A 4 -8.10 -9.38 -9.67
CA LEU A 4 -6.91 -8.66 -10.14
C LEU A 4 -5.72 -9.60 -10.42
N ARG A 5 -5.50 -10.61 -9.56
CA ARG A 5 -4.48 -11.63 -9.77
C ARG A 5 -4.74 -12.45 -11.04
N GLU A 6 -5.99 -12.85 -11.27
CA GLU A 6 -6.40 -13.58 -12.47
C GLU A 6 -6.17 -12.74 -13.74
N THR A 7 -6.48 -11.44 -13.67
CA THR A 7 -6.23 -10.48 -14.76
C THR A 7 -4.74 -10.32 -15.03
N TYR A 8 -3.91 -10.14 -14.00
CA TYR A 8 -2.45 -10.03 -14.16
C TYR A 8 -1.83 -11.30 -14.71
N GLN A 9 -2.30 -12.46 -14.27
CA GLN A 9 -1.86 -13.73 -14.83
C GLN A 9 -2.23 -13.85 -16.32
N ALA A 10 -3.45 -13.45 -16.71
CA ALA A 10 -3.89 -13.47 -18.11
C ALA A 10 -3.10 -12.50 -19.00
N LEU A 11 -2.64 -11.38 -18.46
CA LEU A 11 -1.86 -10.36 -19.18
C LEU A 11 -0.34 -10.58 -19.12
N GLY A 12 0.14 -11.63 -18.42
CA GLY A 12 1.57 -11.87 -18.23
C GLY A 12 2.26 -10.85 -17.30
N VAL A 13 1.48 -10.14 -16.48
CA VAL A 13 2.01 -9.17 -15.51
C VAL A 13 2.53 -9.93 -14.27
N PRO A 14 3.81 -9.73 -13.87
CA PRO A 14 4.38 -10.42 -12.72
C PRO A 14 3.81 -9.86 -11.41
N GLY A 15 2.91 -10.61 -10.77
CA GLY A 15 2.24 -10.24 -9.51
C GLY A 15 3.22 -9.88 -8.37
N GLY A 16 4.34 -10.59 -8.27
CA GLY A 16 5.40 -10.29 -7.30
C GLY A 16 6.03 -8.90 -7.49
N SER A 17 6.22 -8.45 -8.74
CA SER A 17 6.72 -7.09 -9.02
C SER A 17 5.68 -6.03 -8.67
N VAL A 18 4.40 -6.31 -8.88
CA VAL A 18 3.31 -5.42 -8.47
C VAL A 18 3.26 -5.32 -6.95
N ALA A 19 3.31 -6.45 -6.24
CA ALA A 19 3.35 -6.48 -4.77
C ALA A 19 4.55 -5.70 -4.19
N ALA A 20 5.74 -5.87 -4.78
CA ALA A 20 6.93 -5.11 -4.40
C ALA A 20 6.77 -3.59 -4.67
N GLY A 21 6.11 -3.22 -5.77
CA GLY A 21 5.74 -1.83 -6.05
C GLY A 21 4.78 -1.27 -5.00
N VAL A 22 3.76 -2.03 -4.61
CA VAL A 22 2.79 -1.65 -3.57
C VAL A 22 3.47 -1.42 -2.21
N GLN A 23 4.45 -2.25 -1.84
CA GLN A 23 5.22 -2.04 -0.61
C GLN A 23 6.07 -0.75 -0.65
N LYS A 24 6.66 -0.40 -1.80
CA LYS A 24 7.36 0.89 -1.97
C LYS A 24 6.40 2.08 -1.88
N MET A 25 5.21 1.95 -2.46
CA MET A 25 4.16 2.98 -2.35
C MET A 25 3.71 3.16 -0.90
N LYS A 26 3.60 2.08 -0.12
CA LYS A 26 3.27 2.14 1.31
C LYS A 26 4.28 2.97 2.09
N ASP A 27 5.56 2.71 1.91
CA ASP A 27 6.64 3.42 2.60
C ASP A 27 6.62 4.93 2.31
N ALA A 28 6.53 5.29 1.03
CA ALA A 28 6.41 6.69 0.61
C ALA A 28 5.13 7.36 1.14
N ALA A 29 3.99 6.67 1.10
CA ALA A 29 2.72 7.19 1.59
C ALA A 29 2.73 7.43 3.10
N ILE A 30 3.30 6.52 3.89
CA ILE A 30 3.45 6.70 5.35
C ILE A 30 4.37 7.89 5.63
N SER A 31 5.49 8.01 4.92
CA SER A 31 6.41 9.14 5.11
C SER A 31 5.75 10.49 4.84
N ILE A 32 4.90 10.58 3.81
CA ILE A 32 4.20 11.82 3.46
C ILE A 32 3.04 12.09 4.44
N ALA A 33 2.24 11.07 4.76
CA ALA A 33 1.05 11.22 5.58
C ALA A 33 1.38 11.44 7.08
N ASN A 34 2.54 10.98 7.53
CA ASN A 34 3.01 11.17 8.90
C ASN A 34 3.96 12.37 9.06
N ASP A 35 4.11 13.21 8.03
CA ASP A 35 4.91 14.43 8.12
C ASP A 35 4.20 15.48 9.01
N PRO A 36 4.83 15.95 10.10
CA PRO A 36 4.21 16.90 11.03
C PRO A 36 4.28 18.36 10.55
N SER A 37 4.82 18.64 9.35
CA SER A 37 4.99 20.01 8.87
C SER A 37 3.65 20.60 8.43
N GLY A 38 3.27 21.74 9.00
CA GLY A 38 2.05 22.45 8.61
C GLY A 38 0.74 21.87 9.15
N ILE A 39 0.79 20.91 10.08
CA ILE A 39 -0.37 20.31 10.75
C ILE A 39 -0.25 20.43 12.29
N SER A 40 -1.40 20.49 12.97
CA SER A 40 -1.47 20.40 14.43
C SER A 40 -0.89 19.07 14.92
N LYS A 41 0.10 19.12 15.81
CA LYS A 41 0.76 17.93 16.36
C LYS A 41 -0.25 17.07 17.14
N GLY A 42 -0.26 15.77 16.85
CA GLY A 42 -1.09 14.77 17.51
C GLY A 42 -0.61 13.36 17.20
N ASP A 43 -1.26 12.35 17.80
CA ASP A 43 -0.96 10.95 17.53
C ASP A 43 -1.82 10.43 16.36
N CYS A 44 -1.17 10.11 15.24
CA CYS A 44 -1.80 9.56 14.06
C CYS A 44 -1.52 8.05 13.89
N SER A 45 -1.03 7.37 14.93
CA SER A 45 -0.53 5.98 14.83
C SER A 45 -1.60 4.98 14.36
N SER A 46 -2.85 5.14 14.82
CA SER A 46 -3.99 4.33 14.39
C SER A 46 -4.32 4.54 12.92
N LEU A 47 -4.28 5.78 12.43
CA LEU A 47 -4.53 6.10 11.02
C LEU A 47 -3.43 5.55 10.12
N MET A 48 -2.16 5.64 10.55
CA MET A 48 -1.03 5.07 9.81
C MET A 48 -1.08 3.54 9.79
N SER A 49 -1.54 2.90 10.86
CA SER A 49 -1.75 1.46 10.93
C SER A 49 -2.83 0.99 9.96
N GLU A 50 -3.97 1.69 9.92
CA GLU A 50 -5.03 1.43 8.95
C GLU A 50 -4.56 1.63 7.51
N LEU A 51 -3.86 2.74 7.23
CA LEU A 51 -3.25 3.01 5.93
C LEU A 51 -2.34 1.86 5.48
N SER A 52 -1.43 1.42 6.36
CA SER A 52 -0.52 0.31 6.10
C SER A 52 -1.27 -1.00 5.80
N SER A 53 -2.35 -1.27 6.54
CA SER A 53 -3.21 -2.45 6.34
C SER A 53 -3.84 -2.48 4.94
N TYR A 54 -4.28 -1.34 4.42
CA TYR A 54 -4.81 -1.26 3.05
C TYR A 54 -3.76 -1.60 1.98
N PHE A 55 -2.54 -1.10 2.12
CA PHE A 55 -1.43 -1.44 1.21
C PHE A 55 -1.06 -2.93 1.30
N ASP A 56 -1.02 -3.48 2.51
CA ASP A 56 -0.69 -4.90 2.72
C ASP A 56 -1.74 -5.83 2.09
N ARG A 57 -3.02 -5.48 2.27
CA ARG A 57 -4.16 -6.17 1.64
C ARG A 57 -4.13 -6.08 0.12
N ALA A 58 -3.66 -4.96 -0.44
CA ALA A 58 -3.49 -4.80 -1.88
C ALA A 58 -2.33 -5.64 -2.42
N ALA A 59 -1.17 -5.63 -1.75
CA ALA A 59 -0.01 -6.44 -2.12
C ALA A 59 -0.33 -7.94 -2.06
N SER A 60 -1.01 -8.38 -0.99
CA SER A 60 -1.45 -9.77 -0.82
C SER A 60 -2.48 -10.23 -1.85
N ALA A 61 -3.25 -9.30 -2.45
CA ALA A 61 -4.24 -9.64 -3.47
C ALA A 61 -3.64 -9.85 -4.87
N VAL A 62 -2.38 -9.45 -5.09
CA VAL A 62 -1.69 -9.52 -6.39
C VAL A 62 -0.43 -10.38 -6.36
N GLY A 63 0.13 -10.63 -5.18
CA GLY A 63 1.26 -11.52 -4.94
C GLY A 63 0.99 -12.99 -5.22
#